data_AF-A0A3D0NGK7-F1
#
_entry.id   AF-A0A3D0NGK7-F1
#
_cell.length_a   1.000
_cell.length_b   1.000
_cell.length_c   1.000
_cell.angle_alpha   90.00
_cell.angle_beta   90.00
_cell.angle_gamma   90.00
#
_symmetry.space_group_name_H-M   'P 1'
#
loop_
_entity.id
_entity.type
_entity.pdbx_description
1 polymer ?
#
loop_
_entity_poly.entity_id
_entity_poly.type
_entity_poly.pdbx_seq_one_letter_code
_entity_poly.pdbx_strand_id
1 'polypeptide(L)'
;DWSIVNRYRVDKPTERPDPPRMIETTYTDGRRMYTANNGTVNFMLNPARSPGNMPYFEKGVDSKLLPNDGSARWKELYDRSRKEGPIVIE
;
A
#
# COMPACT_ATOMS: atom_id res chain seq x y z
N ASP A 1 -15.87 31.72 -2.74
CA ASP A 1 -15.54 32.57 -1.58
C ASP A 1 -14.42 31.90 -0.79
N TRP A 2 -13.30 32.60 -0.58
CA TRP A 2 -12.11 32.08 0.13
C TRP A 2 -12.20 32.27 1.65
N SER A 3 -13.20 33.00 2.16
CA SER A 3 -13.38 33.31 3.58
C SER A 3 -13.47 32.04 4.46
N ILE A 4 -14.23 31.04 4.02
CA ILE A 4 -14.42 29.77 4.72
C ILE A 4 -13.14 28.93 4.71
N VAL A 5 -12.42 28.89 3.59
CA VAL A 5 -11.15 28.14 3.47
C VAL A 5 -10.11 28.70 4.44
N ASN A 6 -10.00 30.03 4.55
CA ASN A 6 -9.08 30.67 5.49
C ASN A 6 -9.48 30.46 6.95
N ARG A 7 -10.79 30.49 7.27
CA ARG A 7 -11.31 30.26 8.62
C ARG A 7 -10.97 28.86 9.16
N TYR A 8 -10.98 27.85 8.29
CA TYR A 8 -10.72 26.46 8.66
C TYR A 8 -9.34 25.95 8.21
N ARG A 9 -8.43 26.86 7.84
CA ARG A 9 -7.07 26.49 7.48
C ARG A 9 -6.36 25.91 8.69
N VAL A 10 -5.74 24.75 8.51
CA VAL A 10 -4.85 24.12 9.50
C VAL A 10 -3.40 24.33 9.09
N ASP A 11 -2.50 24.24 10.08
CA ASP A 11 -1.07 24.25 9.80
C ASP A 11 -0.68 23.07 8.92
N LYS A 12 0.16 23.35 7.92
CA LYS A 12 0.69 22.29 7.08
C LYS A 12 1.62 21.43 7.94
N PRO A 13 1.43 20.09 7.98
CA PRO A 13 2.33 19.24 8.74
C PRO A 13 3.75 19.35 8.20
N THR A 14 4.73 19.19 9.09
CA THR A 14 6.17 19.22 8.77
C THR A 14 6.56 18.12 7.80
N GLU A 15 5.83 17.01 7.82
CA GLU A 15 6.00 15.87 6.92
C GLU A 15 4.68 15.42 6.29
N ARG A 16 4.79 14.65 5.21
CA ARG A 16 3.63 14.09 4.53
C ARG A 16 2.98 13.02 5.41
N PRO A 17 1.68 13.10 5.71
CA PRO A 17 0.98 12.02 6.40
C PRO A 17 1.06 10.70 5.62
N ASP A 18 1.40 9.63 6.32
CA ASP A 18 1.53 8.29 5.74
C ASP A 18 0.65 7.26 6.48
N PRO A 19 -0.70 7.40 6.43
CA PRO A 19 -1.59 6.47 7.11
C PRO A 19 -1.41 5.04 6.55
N PRO A 20 -1.45 4.01 7.42
CA PRO A 20 -1.29 2.61 7.00
C PRO A 20 -2.31 2.21 5.93
N ARG A 21 -1.80 1.71 4.80
CA ARG A 21 -2.57 1.24 3.65
C ARG A 21 -1.87 0.01 3.08
N MET A 22 -2.65 -1.04 2.83
CA MET A 22 -2.15 -2.27 2.24
C MET A 22 -3.00 -2.64 1.03
N ILE A 23 -2.35 -3.00 -0.07
CA ILE A 23 -3.01 -3.52 -1.27
C ILE A 23 -2.86 -5.04 -1.23
N GLU A 24 -3.97 -5.77 -1.39
CA GLU A 24 -3.99 -7.21 -1.64
C GLU A 24 -4.24 -7.42 -3.14
N THR A 25 -3.36 -8.19 -3.78
CA THR A 25 -3.49 -8.67 -5.14
C THR A 25 -3.69 -10.18 -5.11
N THR A 26 -4.80 -10.68 -5.67
CA THR A 26 -5.13 -12.11 -5.71
C THR A 26 -4.90 -12.65 -7.12
N TYR A 27 -4.08 -13.68 -7.23
CA TYR A 27 -3.77 -14.38 -8.48
C TYR A 27 -4.76 -15.52 -8.74
N THR A 28 -4.83 -15.97 -9.99
CA THR A 28 -5.79 -17.00 -10.42
C THR A 28 -5.47 -18.40 -9.88
N ASP A 29 -4.22 -18.61 -9.45
CA ASP A 29 -3.74 -19.84 -8.81
C ASP A 29 -3.88 -19.80 -7.27
N GLY A 30 -4.47 -18.74 -6.72
CA GLY A 30 -4.70 -18.58 -5.28
C GLY A 30 -3.60 -17.84 -4.53
N ARG A 31 -2.44 -17.59 -5.15
CA ARG A 31 -1.38 -16.76 -4.54
C ARG A 31 -1.92 -15.37 -4.22
N ARG A 32 -1.37 -14.76 -3.17
CA ARG A 32 -1.70 -13.39 -2.76
C ARG A 32 -0.44 -12.57 -2.61
N MET A 33 -0.41 -11.39 -3.20
CA MET A 33 0.64 -10.41 -2.99
C MET A 33 0.12 -9.26 -2.12
N TYR A 34 0.91 -8.86 -1.13
CA TYR A 34 0.60 -7.72 -0.26
C TYR A 34 1.63 -6.62 -0.45
N THR A 35 1.17 -5.40 -0.70
CA THR A 35 2.04 -4.22 -0.82
C THR A 35 1.57 -3.12 0.11
N ALA A 36 2.37 -2.81 1.14
CA ALA A 36 2.12 -1.68 2.03
C ALA A 36 2.73 -0.38 1.49
N ASN A 37 2.11 0.74 1.85
CA ASN A 37 2.79 2.03 1.77
C ASN A 37 4.03 2.03 2.67
N ASN A 38 5.06 2.80 2.32
CA ASN A 38 6.34 2.84 3.04
C ASN A 38 6.85 4.26 3.37
N GLY A 39 5.99 5.28 3.29
CA GLY A 39 6.36 6.68 3.56
C GLY A 39 7.05 7.40 2.40
N THR A 40 7.39 6.70 1.32
CA THR A 40 8.08 7.29 0.17
C THR A 40 7.13 7.55 -1.00
N VAL A 41 7.50 8.52 -1.84
CA VAL A 41 6.90 8.68 -3.17
C VAL A 41 7.27 7.45 -4.00
N ASN A 42 6.36 7.00 -4.89
CA ASN A 42 6.60 5.86 -5.79
C ASN A 42 6.77 4.50 -5.10
N PHE A 43 6.16 4.30 -3.91
CA PHE A 43 6.21 3.02 -3.19
C PHE A 43 5.70 1.80 -4.00
N MET A 44 4.87 2.00 -5.03
CA MET A 44 4.48 0.94 -5.99
C MET A 44 5.42 0.84 -7.18
N LEU A 45 5.81 1.99 -7.73
CA LEU A 45 6.57 2.07 -8.98
C LEU A 45 8.02 1.61 -8.80
N ASN A 46 8.65 1.93 -7.67
CA ASN A 46 10.04 1.54 -7.43
C ASN A 46 10.18 0.00 -7.32
N PRO A 47 9.36 -0.72 -6.52
CA PRO A 47 9.38 -2.18 -6.53
C PRO A 47 9.05 -2.78 -7.89
N ALA A 48 8.07 -2.25 -8.62
CA ALA A 48 7.71 -2.76 -9.95
C ALA A 48 8.84 -2.65 -10.98
N ARG A 49 9.76 -1.70 -10.81
CA ARG A 49 10.95 -1.53 -11.67
C ARG A 49 12.10 -2.46 -11.31
N SER A 50 12.08 -3.05 -10.11
CA SER A 50 13.11 -3.98 -9.66
C SER A 50 12.77 -5.40 -10.10
N PRO A 51 13.65 -6.07 -10.87
CA PRO A 51 13.41 -7.45 -11.31
C PRO A 51 13.13 -8.39 -10.12
N GLY A 52 12.07 -9.20 -10.22
CA GLY A 52 11.72 -10.21 -9.21
C GLY A 52 10.80 -9.73 -8.08
N ASN A 53 10.53 -8.43 -7.94
CA ASN A 53 9.72 -7.90 -6.84
C ASN A 53 8.21 -7.92 -7.10
N MET A 54 7.79 -7.87 -8.36
CA MET A 54 6.38 -7.94 -8.74
C MET A 54 6.23 -8.78 -10.00
N PRO A 55 5.26 -9.72 -10.05
CA PRO A 55 4.90 -10.42 -11.27
C PRO A 55 4.42 -9.46 -12.36
N TYR A 56 4.59 -9.86 -13.62
CA TYR A 56 3.95 -9.19 -14.75
C TYR A 56 2.43 -9.33 -14.71
N PHE A 57 1.75 -8.52 -15.51
CA PHE A 57 0.31 -8.63 -15.69
C PHE A 57 -0.12 -10.07 -16.02
N GLU A 58 -1.09 -10.58 -15.27
CA GLU A 58 -1.74 -11.86 -15.49
C GLU A 58 -3.25 -11.66 -15.63
N LYS A 59 -3.86 -12.31 -16.63
CA LYS A 59 -5.30 -12.19 -16.88
C LYS A 59 -6.08 -12.80 -15.71
N GLY A 60 -7.02 -12.04 -15.16
CA GLY A 60 -7.89 -12.48 -14.07
C GLY A 60 -7.37 -12.17 -12.67
N VAL A 61 -6.20 -11.53 -12.55
CA VAL A 61 -5.71 -10.98 -11.29
C VAL A 61 -6.60 -9.83 -10.85
N ASP A 62 -6.97 -9.83 -9.57
CA ASP A 62 -7.74 -8.76 -8.93
C ASP A 62 -6.92 -8.06 -7.85
N SER A 63 -7.16 -6.76 -7.63
CA SER A 63 -6.47 -5.99 -6.58
C SER A 63 -7.42 -5.06 -5.85
N LYS A 64 -7.29 -5.01 -4.53
CA LYS A 64 -8.10 -4.14 -3.66
C LYS A 64 -7.27 -3.52 -2.55
N LEU A 65 -7.74 -2.41 -2.01
CA LEU A 65 -7.26 -1.92 -0.73
C LEU A 65 -7.76 -2.88 0.35
N LEU A 66 -6.86 -3.52 1.07
CA LEU A 66 -7.18 -4.42 2.17
C LEU A 66 -7.45 -3.59 3.44
N PRO A 67 -8.69 -3.52 3.94
CA PRO A 67 -9.01 -2.73 5.13
C PRO A 67 -8.21 -3.22 6.33
N ASN A 68 -7.76 -2.27 7.16
CA ASN A 68 -7.18 -2.60 8.46
C ASN A 68 -8.30 -3.05 9.39
N ASP A 69 -8.38 -4.36 9.62
CA ASP A 69 -9.35 -5.02 10.51
C ASP A 69 -8.89 -5.09 11.98
N GLY A 70 -7.72 -4.54 12.29
CA GLY A 70 -7.11 -4.58 13.62
C GLY A 70 -6.48 -5.92 13.99
N SER A 71 -6.45 -6.91 13.09
CA SER A 71 -5.92 -8.23 13.38
C SER A 71 -4.39 -8.26 13.47
N ALA A 72 -3.87 -9.19 14.27
CA ALA A 72 -2.43 -9.46 14.32
C ALA A 72 -1.87 -9.87 12.96
N ARG A 73 -2.66 -10.61 12.16
CA ARG A 73 -2.29 -11.02 10.81
C ARG A 73 -2.15 -9.83 9.88
N TRP A 74 -3.10 -8.90 9.89
CA TRP A 74 -3.00 -7.68 9.10
C TRP A 74 -1.73 -6.90 9.45
N LYS A 75 -1.46 -6.73 10.76
CA LYS A 75 -0.27 -6.04 11.25
C LYS A 75 1.02 -6.72 10.80
N GLU A 76 1.10 -8.05 10.88
CA GLU A 76 2.25 -8.82 10.41
C GLU A 76 2.52 -8.60 8.92
N LEU A 77 1.49 -8.75 8.08
CA LEU A 77 1.59 -8.56 6.63
C LEU A 77 1.97 -7.12 6.27
N TYR A 78 1.40 -6.15 6.98
CA TYR A 78 1.71 -4.74 6.80
C TYR A 78 3.17 -4.44 7.14
N ASP A 79 3.64 -4.84 8.33
CA ASP A 79 5.00 -4.56 8.78
C ASP A 79 6.04 -5.23 7.87
N ARG A 80 5.79 -6.49 7.47
CA ARG A 80 6.65 -7.23 6.54
C ARG A 80 6.70 -6.56 5.17
N SER A 81 5.55 -6.32 4.55
CA SER A 81 5.51 -5.73 3.20
C SER A 81 5.99 -4.27 3.16
N ARG A 82 5.87 -3.53 4.27
CA ARG A 82 6.42 -2.19 4.39
C ARG A 82 7.95 -2.19 4.42
N LYS A 83 8.55 -3.18 5.08
CA LYS A 83 10.00 -3.32 5.27
C LYS A 83 10.68 -3.95 4.06
N GLU A 84 10.11 -5.03 3.54
CA GLU A 84 10.72 -5.90 2.52
C GLU A 84 10.29 -5.52 1.10
N GLY A 85 9.24 -4.71 0.95
CA GLY A 85 8.55 -4.51 -0.32
C GLY A 85 7.42 -5.53 -0.51
N PRO A 86 6.92 -5.70 -1.74
CA PRO A 86 5.81 -6.63 -1.99
C PRO A 86 6.17 -8.05 -1.53
N ILE A 87 5.27 -8.68 -0.78
CA ILE A 87 5.42 -10.07 -0.33
C ILE A 87 4.36 -10.94 -1.00
N VAL A 88 4.75 -12.10 -1.53
CA VAL A 88 3.84 -13.10 -2.08
C VAL A 88 3.69 -14.24 -1.09
N ILE A 89 2.45 -14.68 -0.88
CA ILE A 89 2.07 -15.80 -0.01
C ILE A 89 1.22 -16.77 -0.81
N GLU A 90 1.52 -18.06 -0.65
CA GLU A 90 0.79 -19.19 -1.24
C GLU A 90 -0.29 -19.72 -0.28
#